data_AF-A0A1F9NU66-F1
#
_entry.id   AF-A0A1F9NU66-F1
#
_cell.length_a   1.000
_cell.length_b   1.000
_cell.length_c   1.000
_cell.angle_alpha   90.00
_cell.angle_beta   90.00
_cell.angle_gamma   90.00
#
_symmetry.space_group_name_H-M   'P 1'
#
loop_
_entity.id
_entity.type
_entity.pdbx_description
1 polymer ?
#
loop_
_entity_poly.entity_id
_entity_poly.type
_entity_poly.pdbx_seq_one_letter_code
_entity_poly.pdbx_strand_id
1 'polypeptide(L)'
;MDMDIVNQNLATAKLSKVKTQGRSLAEQKLKEKELKTACEGFEAIILNTMIKTMRESLPGDALLGESNSTNIYKSMYDEYLAESLSRTHHAIGIKEMLYEQLKKSL
;
A
#
# COMPACT_ATOMS: atom_id res chain seq x y z
N MET A 1 -29.95 -18.58 45.24
CA MET A 1 -28.87 -19.28 44.51
C MET A 1 -28.96 -19.03 42.99
N ASP A 2 -30.06 -18.47 42.47
CA ASP A 2 -30.24 -18.19 41.03
C ASP A 2 -29.64 -16.86 40.52
N MET A 3 -29.41 -15.88 41.41
CA MET A 3 -28.91 -14.54 41.04
C MET A 3 -27.46 -14.57 40.52
N ASP A 4 -26.66 -15.56 40.94
CA ASP A 4 -25.24 -15.69 40.58
C ASP A 4 -25.05 -16.31 39.18
N ILE A 5 -25.92 -17.25 38.81
CA ILE A 5 -25.87 -17.93 37.49
C ILE A 5 -26.23 -16.94 36.38
N VAL A 6 -27.23 -16.09 36.60
CA VAL A 6 -27.64 -15.04 35.65
C VAL A 6 -26.50 -14.04 35.41
N ASN A 7 -25.80 -13.62 36.47
CA ASN A 7 -24.66 -12.70 36.37
C ASN A 7 -23.44 -13.35 35.70
N GLN A 8 -23.16 -14.62 35.95
CA GLN A 8 -22.11 -15.38 35.26
C GLN A 8 -22.37 -15.46 33.75
N ASN A 9 -23.61 -15.73 33.34
CA ASN A 9 -24.00 -15.81 31.92
C ASN A 9 -23.96 -14.43 31.22
N LEU A 10 -24.30 -13.36 31.94
CA LEU A 10 -24.14 -11.98 31.46
C LEU A 10 -22.65 -11.60 31.29
N ALA A 11 -21.78 -12.03 32.20
CA ALA A 11 -20.34 -11.78 32.12
C ALA A 11 -19.68 -12.53 30.95
N THR A 12 -20.04 -13.80 30.73
CA THR A 12 -19.52 -14.60 29.60
C THR A 12 -20.02 -14.08 28.26
N ALA A 13 -21.28 -13.63 28.16
CA ALA A 13 -21.82 -12.98 26.97
C ALA A 13 -21.16 -11.63 26.65
N LYS A 14 -20.81 -10.84 27.68
CA LYS A 14 -20.04 -9.59 27.51
C LYS A 14 -18.62 -9.88 27.03
N LEU A 15 -17.96 -10.88 27.61
CA LEU A 15 -16.61 -11.29 27.24
C LEU A 15 -16.52 -11.80 25.79
N SER A 16 -17.50 -12.62 25.36
CA SER A 16 -17.57 -13.10 23.97
C SER A 16 -17.82 -11.95 22.99
N LYS A 17 -18.69 -10.99 23.33
CA LYS A 17 -18.94 -9.80 22.51
C LYS A 17 -17.69 -8.92 22.36
N VAL A 18 -16.95 -8.69 23.46
CA VAL A 18 -15.67 -7.95 23.44
C VAL A 18 -14.62 -8.68 22.60
N LYS A 19 -14.54 -10.02 22.70
CA LYS A 19 -13.61 -10.83 21.90
C LYS A 19 -13.92 -10.78 20.40
N THR A 20 -15.21 -10.82 20.04
CA THR A 20 -15.66 -10.69 18.65
C THR A 20 -15.39 -9.28 18.10
N GLN A 21 -15.64 -8.23 18.90
CA GLN A 21 -15.33 -6.85 18.52
C GLN A 21 -13.81 -6.62 18.37
N GLY A 22 -13.00 -7.22 19.24
CA GLY A 22 -11.54 -7.16 19.13
C GLY A 22 -11.02 -7.84 17.84
N ARG A 23 -11.63 -8.96 17.45
CA ARG A 23 -11.32 -9.63 16.17
C ARG A 23 -11.71 -8.81 14.97
N SER A 24 -12.92 -8.24 14.93
CA SER A 24 -13.38 -7.42 13.81
C SER A 24 -12.51 -6.17 13.62
N LEU A 25 -12.07 -5.54 14.71
CA LEU A 25 -11.14 -4.41 14.66
C LEU A 25 -9.75 -4.81 14.15
N ALA A 26 -9.25 -5.98 14.54
CA ALA A 26 -7.98 -6.50 14.04
C ALA A 26 -8.05 -6.82 12.53
N GLU A 27 -9.15 -7.41 12.07
CA GLU A 27 -9.41 -7.68 10.65
C GLU A 27 -9.50 -6.39 9.84
N GLN A 28 -10.23 -5.37 10.35
CA GLN A 28 -10.33 -4.08 9.68
C GLN A 28 -8.96 -3.40 9.57
N LYS A 29 -8.16 -3.42 10.64
CA LYS A 29 -6.80 -2.86 10.63
C LYS A 29 -5.88 -3.58 9.65
N LEU A 30 -6.02 -4.91 9.52
CA LEU A 30 -5.27 -5.68 8.53
C LEU A 30 -5.65 -5.26 7.10
N LYS A 31 -6.94 -5.19 6.79
CA LYS A 31 -7.42 -4.74 5.48
C LYS A 31 -6.96 -3.32 5.14
N GLU A 32 -7.00 -2.40 6.11
CA GLU A 32 -6.49 -1.05 5.91
C GLU A 32 -4.98 -1.04 5.59
N LYS A 33 -4.19 -1.90 6.24
CA LYS A 33 -2.75 -2.03 5.97
C LYS A 33 -2.47 -2.61 4.58
N GLU A 34 -3.23 -3.63 4.19
CA GLU A 34 -3.14 -4.23 2.85
C GLU A 34 -3.51 -3.21 1.77
N LEU A 35 -4.57 -2.43 2.00
CA LEU A 35 -4.98 -1.36 1.09
C LEU A 35 -3.89 -0.29 0.93
N LYS A 36 -3.24 0.14 2.02
CA LYS A 36 -2.11 1.07 1.95
C LYS A 36 -0.96 0.51 1.11
N THR A 37 -0.58 -0.74 1.38
CA THR A 37 0.48 -1.44 0.63
C THR A 37 0.15 -1.52 -0.87
N ALA A 38 -1.10 -1.82 -1.22
CA ALA A 38 -1.55 -1.87 -2.60
C ALA A 38 -1.48 -0.49 -3.28
N CYS A 39 -1.87 0.58 -2.58
CA CYS A 39 -1.78 1.96 -3.08
C CYS A 39 -0.33 2.40 -3.29
N GLU A 40 0.59 2.06 -2.36
CA GLU A 40 2.04 2.30 -2.52
C GLU A 40 2.61 1.59 -3.76
N GLY A 41 2.21 0.33 -4.00
CA GLY A 41 2.62 -0.43 -5.18
C GLY A 41 2.08 0.18 -6.47
N PHE A 42 0.85 0.68 -6.47
CA PHE A 42 0.28 1.36 -7.62
C PHE A 42 1.02 2.66 -7.96
N GLU A 43 1.34 3.48 -6.96
CA GLU A 43 2.14 4.69 -7.17
C GLU A 43 3.55 4.35 -7.70
N ALA A 44 4.17 3.25 -7.25
CA ALA A 44 5.44 2.78 -7.80
C ALA A 44 5.37 2.49 -9.31
N ILE A 45 4.30 1.83 -9.77
CA ILE A 45 4.10 1.52 -11.19
C ILE A 45 3.95 2.81 -12.02
N ILE A 46 3.15 3.75 -11.52
CA ILE A 46 2.97 5.06 -12.19
C ILE A 46 4.28 5.83 -12.23
N LEU A 47 5.01 5.89 -11.12
CA LEU A 47 6.31 6.55 -11.03
C LEU A 47 7.30 5.93 -12.03
N ASN A 48 7.41 4.61 -12.07
CA ASN A 48 8.30 3.92 -13.01
C ASN A 48 7.95 4.29 -14.46
N THR A 49 6.66 4.27 -14.79
CA THR A 49 6.16 4.66 -16.13
C THR A 49 6.52 6.12 -16.44
N MET A 50 6.29 7.03 -15.49
CA MET A 50 6.60 8.45 -15.65
C MET A 50 8.09 8.67 -15.89
N ILE A 51 8.96 8.06 -15.08
CA ILE A 51 10.42 8.17 -15.21
C ILE A 51 10.87 7.62 -16.57
N LYS A 52 10.30 6.49 -17.02
CA LYS A 52 10.59 5.92 -18.35
C LYS A 52 10.21 6.87 -19.48
N THR A 53 8.98 7.40 -19.47
CA THR A 53 8.52 8.36 -20.47
C THR A 53 9.34 9.65 -20.46
N MET A 54 9.78 10.14 -19.29
CA MET A 54 10.68 11.28 -19.20
C MET A 54 12.02 11.02 -19.90
N ARG A 55 12.61 9.84 -19.74
CA ARG A 55 13.86 9.48 -20.44
C ARG A 55 13.66 9.36 -21.95
N GLU A 56 12.58 8.71 -22.38
CA GLU A 56 12.24 8.57 -23.80
C GLU A 56 12.02 9.93 -24.49
N SER A 57 11.63 10.96 -23.73
CA SER A 57 11.45 12.32 -24.24
C SER A 57 12.77 13.07 -24.50
N LEU A 58 13.89 12.61 -23.94
CA LEU A 58 15.20 13.22 -24.17
C LEU A 58 15.81 12.67 -25.46
N PRO A 59 16.51 13.50 -26.26
CA PRO A 59 17.32 12.98 -27.35
C PRO A 59 18.32 11.99 -26.74
N GLY A 60 18.26 10.73 -27.18
CA GLY A 60 19.06 9.64 -26.65
C GLY A 60 20.56 9.95 -26.68
N ASP A 61 21.36 9.10 -26.04
CA ASP A 61 22.80 9.30 -25.93
C ASP A 61 23.47 9.23 -27.32
N ALA A 62 23.52 10.37 -28.01
CA ALA A 62 23.90 10.48 -29.42
C ALA A 62 25.38 10.16 -29.66
N LEU A 63 26.17 10.12 -28.58
CA LEU A 63 27.63 9.96 -28.64
C LEU A 63 28.08 8.55 -28.24
N LEU A 64 27.41 7.92 -27.27
CA LEU A 64 27.69 6.54 -26.84
C LEU A 64 26.44 5.70 -27.08
N GLY A 65 26.45 4.86 -28.12
CA GLY A 65 25.28 4.05 -28.48
C GLY A 65 24.71 3.26 -27.28
N GLU A 66 23.39 3.20 -27.17
CA GLU A 66 22.74 2.44 -26.10
C GLU A 66 23.00 0.94 -26.26
N SER A 67 23.68 0.34 -25.29
CA SER A 67 23.82 -1.11 -25.22
C SER A 67 22.59 -1.74 -24.55
N ASN A 68 22.22 -2.96 -24.96
CA ASN A 68 21.12 -3.70 -24.32
C ASN A 68 21.37 -3.90 -22.81
N SER A 69 22.63 -4.13 -22.40
CA SER A 69 23.02 -4.26 -21.00
C SER A 69 22.78 -2.97 -20.21
N THR A 70 23.07 -1.82 -20.81
CA THR A 70 22.80 -0.51 -20.21
C THR A 70 21.31 -0.29 -20.02
N ASN A 71 20.48 -0.68 -21.00
CA ASN A 71 19.03 -0.50 -20.93
C ASN A 71 18.38 -1.40 -19.88
N ILE A 72 18.87 -2.63 -19.72
CA ILE A 72 18.45 -3.52 -18.63
C ILE A 72 18.80 -2.90 -17.27
N TYR A 73 20.04 -2.45 -17.09
CA TYR A 73 20.47 -1.85 -15.82
C TYR A 73 19.69 -0.57 -15.48
N LYS A 74 19.49 0.31 -16.46
CA LYS A 74 18.64 1.52 -16.31
C LYS A 74 17.23 1.11 -15.86
N SER A 75 16.61 0.15 -16.54
CA SER A 75 15.25 -0.30 -16.20
C SER A 75 15.15 -0.84 -14.76
N MET A 76 16.13 -1.62 -14.31
CA MET A 76 16.19 -2.11 -12.94
C MET A 76 16.39 -0.97 -11.93
N TYR A 77 17.24 -0.02 -12.26
CA TYR A 77 17.46 1.18 -11.44
C TYR A 77 16.18 2.00 -11.30
N ASP A 78 15.44 2.19 -12.39
CA ASP A 78 14.20 2.96 -12.42
C ASP A 78 13.09 2.32 -11.58
N GLU A 79 13.00 0.99 -11.65
CA GLU A 79 12.05 0.22 -10.85
C GLU A 79 12.34 0.36 -9.36
N TYR A 80 13.61 0.19 -8.96
CA TYR A 80 14.02 0.38 -7.57
C TYR A 80 13.81 1.82 -7.09
N LEU A 81 14.16 2.80 -7.92
CA LEU A 81 13.97 4.21 -7.62
C LEU A 81 12.48 4.51 -7.42
N ALA A 82 11.62 4.06 -8.34
CA ALA A 82 10.18 4.27 -8.25
C ALA A 82 9.58 3.63 -6.98
N GLU A 83 10.00 2.41 -6.63
CA GLU A 83 9.58 1.75 -5.39
C GLU A 83 10.04 2.52 -4.14
N SER A 84 11.30 2.98 -4.12
CA SER A 84 11.82 3.74 -2.98
C SER A 84 11.10 5.08 -2.78
N LEU A 85 10.78 5.76 -3.89
CA LEU A 85 10.05 7.01 -3.89
C LEU A 85 8.59 6.79 -3.47
N SER A 86 7.92 5.76 -3.98
CA SER A 86 6.52 5.48 -3.63
C SER A 86 6.32 5.13 -2.15
N ARG A 87 7.37 4.74 -1.42
CA ARG A 87 7.32 4.54 0.04
C ARG A 87 7.49 5.84 0.83
N THR A 88 8.07 6.87 0.22
CA THR A 88 8.31 8.17 0.85
C THR A 88 7.04 9.01 0.89
N HIS A 89 6.89 9.89 1.89
CA HIS A 89 5.68 10.69 2.08
C HIS A 89 5.53 11.88 1.09
N HIS A 90 6.60 12.23 0.36
CA HIS A 90 6.67 13.40 -0.51
C HIS A 90 6.92 13.04 -1.98
N ALA A 91 6.36 11.92 -2.45
CA ALA A 91 6.45 11.54 -3.86
C ALA A 91 5.49 12.38 -4.71
N ILE A 92 4.40 11.78 -5.19
CA ILE A 92 3.39 12.45 -6.03
C ILE A 92 2.08 12.64 -5.24
N GLY A 93 1.80 11.77 -4.27
CA GLY A 93 0.61 11.84 -3.43
C GLY A 93 -0.57 11.04 -3.98
N ILE A 94 -0.33 10.21 -5.01
CA ILE A 94 -1.39 9.41 -5.67
C ILE A 94 -1.82 8.29 -4.72
N LYS A 95 -0.89 7.68 -3.98
CA LYS A 95 -1.24 6.61 -3.05
C LYS A 95 -2.16 7.10 -1.93
N GLU A 96 -1.97 8.32 -1.42
CA GLU A 96 -2.84 8.91 -0.40
C GLU A 96 -4.21 9.19 -0.98
N MET A 97 -4.27 9.84 -2.16
CA MET A 97 -5.54 10.11 -2.83
C MET A 97 -6.32 8.82 -3.10
N LEU A 98 -5.66 7.78 -3.60
CA LEU A 98 -6.27 6.50 -3.90
C LEU A 98 -6.72 5.78 -2.62
N TYR A 99 -5.90 5.78 -1.58
CA TYR A 99 -6.24 5.21 -0.28
C TYR A 99 -7.48 5.87 0.31
N GLU A 100 -7.57 7.21 0.29
CA GLU A 100 -8.72 7.94 0.81
C GLU A 100 -10.01 7.67 0.03
N GLN A 101 -9.93 7.41 -1.28
CA GLN A 101 -11.10 7.04 -2.06
C GLN A 101 -11.53 5.59 -1.78
N LEU A 102 -10.58 4.65 -1.76
CA LEU A 102 -10.87 3.23 -1.59
C LEU A 102 -11.28 2.89 -0.16
N LYS A 103 -10.73 3.57 0.84
CA LYS A 103 -11.10 3.38 2.25
C LYS A 103 -12.58 3.65 2.51
N LYS A 104 -13.22 4.56 1.76
CA LYS A 104 -14.66 4.84 1.88
C LYS A 104 -15.54 3.68 1.42
N SER A 105 -14.99 2.79 0.58
CA SER A 105 -15.68 1.60 0.07
C SER A 105 -15.39 0.34 0.87
N LEU A 106 -14.55 0.43 1.92
CA LEU A 106 -14.09 -0.68 2.74
C LEU A 106 -14.99 -0.88 3.97
#